data_AF-I2GJZ8-F1
#
_entry.id   AF-I2GJZ8-F1
#
_cell.length_a   1.000
_cell.length_b   1.000
_cell.length_c   1.000
_cell.angle_alpha   90.00
_cell.angle_beta   90.00
_cell.angle_gamma   90.00
#
_symmetry.space_group_name_H-M   'P 1'
#
loop_
_entity.id
_entity.type
_entity.pdbx_description
1 polymer ?
#
loop_
_entity_poly.entity_id
_entity_poly.type
_entity_poly.pdbx_seq_one_letter_code
_entity_poly.pdbx_strand_id
1 'polypeptide(L)'
;MKSPSLILLLALAFAYATAHAQNVVGTWKRTAMILTEANGKTEDSQPELIKTMPCTAGITYNFLADGTMRVDVPESCGPMKKTIERMNKAGRWSVSGRKLRIVVPDKSLPDSDYDLTLSGNTMTWDFDYAANPQMPNPTKAKRLVIKYTRL
;
A
#
# COMPACT_ATOMS: atom_id res chain seq x y z
N MET A 1 29.71 25.49 34.68
CA MET A 1 28.48 25.91 33.96
C MET A 1 28.13 24.82 32.96
N LYS A 2 27.10 24.00 33.23
CA LYS A 2 26.64 22.94 32.31
C LYS A 2 25.83 23.62 31.20
N SER A 3 26.34 23.60 29.98
CA SER A 3 25.76 24.34 28.85
C SER A 3 24.37 23.80 28.50
N PRO A 4 23.29 24.60 28.58
CA PRO A 4 21.92 24.15 28.28
C PRO A 4 21.73 23.81 26.80
N SER A 5 22.67 24.19 25.92
CA SER A 5 22.64 23.93 24.48
C SER A 5 22.70 22.45 24.11
N LEU A 6 23.32 21.59 24.94
CA LEU A 6 23.47 20.17 24.62
C LEU A 6 22.14 19.39 24.76
N ILE A 7 21.28 19.79 25.70
CA ILE A 7 19.99 19.15 25.96
C ILE A 7 18.98 19.48 24.84
N LEU A 8 19.04 20.70 24.30
CA LEU A 8 18.15 21.14 23.22
C LEU A 8 18.47 20.46 21.88
N LEU A 9 19.76 20.26 21.58
CA LEU A 9 20.22 19.53 20.38
C LEU A 9 19.84 18.04 20.44
N LEU A 10 19.90 17.41 21.62
CA LEU A 10 19.50 16.02 21.81
C LEU A 10 17.97 15.84 21.66
N ALA A 11 17.18 16.80 22.13
CA ALA A 11 15.72 16.79 21.99
C ALA A 11 15.26 16.95 20.53
N LEU A 12 15.95 17.79 19.73
CA LEU A 12 15.66 17.91 18.30
C LEU A 12 15.98 16.61 17.55
N ALA A 13 17.12 15.98 17.81
CA ALA A 13 17.50 14.73 17.16
C ALA A 13 16.51 13.57 17.43
N PHE A 14 15.94 13.51 18.64
CA PHE A 14 14.91 12.51 18.99
C PHE A 14 13.58 12.74 18.27
N ALA A 15 13.17 14.00 18.07
CA ALA A 15 11.95 14.35 17.35
C ALA A 15 12.03 14.02 15.85
N TYR A 16 13.21 14.20 15.23
CA TYR A 16 13.45 13.80 13.84
C TYR A 16 13.45 12.27 13.66
N ALA A 17 13.94 11.51 14.65
CA ALA A 17 13.95 10.05 14.58
C ALA A 17 12.54 9.44 14.65
N THR A 18 11.63 10.01 15.45
CA THR A 18 10.26 9.50 15.57
C THR A 18 9.38 9.74 14.34
N ALA A 19 9.68 10.77 13.54
CA ALA A 19 8.94 11.06 12.31
C ALA A 19 9.22 10.04 11.18
N HIS A 20 10.36 9.35 11.25
CA HIS A 20 10.79 8.35 10.26
C HIS A 20 10.54 6.89 10.67
N ALA A 21 9.96 6.66 11.85
CA ALA A 21 9.72 5.30 12.36
C ALA A 21 8.42 4.66 11.86
N GLN A 22 7.57 5.39 11.12
CA GLN A 22 6.42 4.76 10.47
C GLN A 22 6.91 3.94 9.29
N ASN A 23 6.84 2.62 9.44
CA ASN A 23 7.28 1.67 8.42
C ASN A 23 6.08 1.03 7.71
N VAL A 24 6.34 0.41 6.56
CA VAL A 24 5.34 -0.38 5.82
C VAL A 24 5.08 -1.74 6.49
N VAL A 25 6.04 -2.25 7.25
CA VAL A 25 5.98 -3.58 7.88
C VAL A 25 4.76 -3.69 8.81
N GLY A 26 4.02 -4.78 8.68
CA GLY A 26 2.88 -5.12 9.52
C GLY A 26 1.66 -5.58 8.72
N THR A 27 0.54 -5.73 9.44
CA THR A 27 -0.72 -6.20 8.88
C THR A 27 -1.65 -5.03 8.61
N TRP A 28 -2.23 -5.02 7.43
CA TRP A 28 -3.03 -3.92 6.91
C TRP A 28 -4.34 -4.42 6.32
N LYS A 29 -5.37 -3.60 6.45
CA LYS A 29 -6.67 -3.80 5.82
C LYS A 29 -6.89 -2.71 4.78
N ARG A 30 -7.24 -3.10 3.55
CA ARG A 30 -7.57 -2.14 2.50
C ARG A 30 -8.92 -1.50 2.80
N THR A 31 -8.96 -0.17 2.77
CA THR A 31 -10.16 0.61 3.10
C THR A 31 -10.69 1.45 1.93
N ALA A 32 -9.88 1.70 0.91
CA ALA A 32 -10.33 2.39 -0.30
C ALA A 32 -9.54 1.94 -1.55
N MET A 33 -10.20 2.00 -2.70
CA MET A 33 -9.62 1.84 -4.04
C MET A 33 -10.24 2.87 -4.97
N ILE A 34 -9.61 4.05 -5.02
CA ILE A 34 -10.15 5.23 -5.69
C ILE A 34 -9.49 5.38 -7.05
N LEU A 35 -10.25 5.18 -8.11
CA LEU A 35 -9.80 5.41 -9.49
C LEU A 35 -10.20 6.82 -9.93
N THR A 36 -9.26 7.56 -10.53
CA THR A 36 -9.53 8.83 -11.21
C THR A 36 -9.42 8.63 -12.71
N GLU A 37 -10.53 8.81 -13.42
CA GLU A 37 -10.60 8.66 -14.88
C GLU A 37 -9.98 9.87 -15.62
N ALA A 38 -9.81 9.74 -16.94
CA ALA A 38 -9.31 10.81 -17.81
C ALA A 38 -10.13 12.11 -17.69
N ASN A 39 -11.45 11.98 -17.56
CA ASN A 39 -12.39 13.10 -17.40
C ASN A 39 -12.35 13.74 -15.99
N GLY A 40 -11.56 13.19 -15.05
CA GLY A 40 -11.45 13.66 -13.67
C GLY A 40 -12.51 13.11 -12.70
N LYS A 41 -13.46 12.30 -13.18
CA LYS A 41 -14.39 11.56 -12.33
C LYS A 41 -13.61 10.63 -11.41
N THR A 42 -13.99 10.60 -10.14
CA THR A 42 -13.41 9.70 -9.14
C THR A 42 -14.46 8.72 -8.63
N GLU A 43 -14.05 7.48 -8.40
CA GLU A 43 -14.93 6.43 -7.88
C GLU A 43 -14.15 5.52 -6.93
N ASP A 44 -14.68 5.30 -5.72
CA ASP A 44 -14.15 4.31 -4.78
C ASP A 44 -14.87 2.98 -5.00
N SER A 45 -14.12 1.98 -5.47
CA SER A 45 -14.65 0.66 -5.78
C SER A 45 -14.65 -0.30 -4.57
N GLN A 46 -14.00 0.06 -3.46
CA GLN A 46 -13.90 -0.82 -2.29
C GLN A 46 -15.25 -1.12 -1.62
N PRO A 47 -16.18 -0.15 -1.44
CA PRO A 47 -17.50 -0.44 -0.89
C PRO A 47 -18.31 -1.42 -1.73
N GLU A 48 -18.33 -1.22 -3.06
CA GLU A 48 -19.07 -2.11 -3.97
C GLU A 48 -18.42 -3.50 -4.06
N LEU A 49 -17.09 -3.58 -4.00
CA LEU A 49 -16.37 -4.86 -3.90
C LEU A 49 -16.80 -5.64 -2.67
N ILE A 50 -16.88 -5.00 -1.50
CA ILE A 50 -17.33 -5.65 -0.26
C ILE A 50 -18.80 -6.05 -0.37
N LYS A 51 -19.65 -5.20 -0.93
CA LYS A 51 -21.08 -5.51 -1.10
C LYS A 51 -21.29 -6.72 -1.99
N THR A 52 -20.60 -6.79 -3.13
CA THR A 52 -20.72 -7.88 -4.10
C THR A 52 -19.98 -9.15 -3.64
N MET A 53 -18.87 -9.00 -2.92
CA MET A 53 -18.08 -10.11 -2.36
C MET A 53 -17.74 -9.84 -0.88
N PRO A 54 -18.68 -10.12 0.05
CA PRO A 54 -18.53 -9.78 1.47
C PRO A 54 -17.29 -10.36 2.14
N CYS A 55 -16.82 -11.52 1.68
CA CYS A 55 -15.62 -12.16 2.22
C CYS A 55 -14.37 -11.26 2.08
N THR A 56 -14.34 -10.37 1.08
CA THR A 56 -13.18 -9.48 0.82
C THR A 56 -12.96 -8.48 1.95
N ALA A 57 -13.98 -8.19 2.76
CA ALA A 57 -13.85 -7.35 3.96
C ALA A 57 -12.95 -7.97 5.03
N GLY A 58 -12.67 -9.28 4.98
CA GLY A 58 -11.76 -9.97 5.89
C GLY A 58 -10.35 -10.17 5.33
N ILE A 59 -10.06 -9.74 4.10
CA ILE A 59 -8.72 -9.87 3.51
C ILE A 59 -7.74 -8.93 4.21
N THR A 60 -6.56 -9.43 4.55
CA THR A 60 -5.47 -8.63 5.12
C THR A 60 -4.19 -8.76 4.30
N TYR A 61 -3.38 -7.71 4.33
CA TYR A 61 -2.14 -7.56 3.57
C TYR A 61 -1.00 -7.41 4.57
N ASN A 62 -0.08 -8.37 4.55
CA ASN A 62 1.03 -8.43 5.48
C ASN A 62 2.32 -8.09 4.75
N PHE A 63 2.96 -7.00 5.15
CA PHE A 63 4.26 -6.60 4.66
C PHE A 63 5.29 -7.06 5.68
N LEU A 64 6.08 -8.06 5.32
CA LEU A 64 7.08 -8.67 6.19
C LEU A 64 8.42 -7.94 6.09
N ALA A 65 9.18 -7.91 7.18
CA ALA A 65 10.45 -7.18 7.27
C ALA A 65 11.53 -7.67 6.27
N ASP A 66 11.38 -8.86 5.71
CA ASP A 66 12.26 -9.43 4.68
C ASP A 66 11.94 -8.93 3.25
N GLY A 67 11.00 -7.99 3.11
CA GLY A 67 10.58 -7.44 1.82
C GLY A 67 9.58 -8.32 1.08
N THR A 68 8.97 -9.31 1.72
CA THR A 68 7.88 -10.11 1.14
C THR A 68 6.50 -9.57 1.53
N MET A 69 5.54 -9.72 0.64
CA MET A 69 4.13 -9.40 0.86
C MET A 69 3.31 -10.70 0.87
N ARG A 70 2.44 -10.86 1.87
CA ARG A 70 1.53 -11.99 2.01
C ARG A 70 0.10 -11.50 2.16
N VAL A 71 -0.81 -12.04 1.37
CA VAL A 71 -2.24 -11.74 1.46
C VAL A 71 -2.92 -12.89 2.18
N ASP A 72 -3.57 -12.61 3.31
CA ASP A 72 -4.44 -13.57 3.99
C ASP A 72 -5.85 -13.41 3.49
N VAL A 73 -6.43 -14.51 2.99
CA VAL A 73 -7.80 -14.53 2.49
C VAL A 73 -8.66 -15.42 3.38
N PRO A 74 -9.82 -14.93 3.87
CA PRO A 74 -10.72 -15.74 4.68
C PRO A 74 -11.20 -17.01 3.95
N GLU A 75 -11.44 -18.09 4.70
CA GLU A 75 -12.04 -19.31 4.15
C GLU A 75 -13.43 -19.06 3.55
N SER A 76 -14.15 -18.04 4.03
CA SER A 76 -15.44 -17.62 3.48
C SER A 76 -15.37 -17.11 2.04
N CYS A 77 -14.17 -16.85 1.50
CA CYS A 77 -13.98 -16.60 0.07
C CYS A 77 -13.96 -17.87 -0.80
N GLY A 78 -14.03 -19.06 -0.20
CA GLY A 78 -14.17 -20.33 -0.91
C GLY A 78 -13.09 -20.53 -1.99
N PRO A 79 -13.45 -20.94 -3.23
CA PRO A 79 -12.48 -21.16 -4.31
C PRO A 79 -11.62 -19.93 -4.66
N MET A 80 -12.12 -18.72 -4.41
CA MET A 80 -11.41 -17.48 -4.69
C MET A 80 -10.15 -17.31 -3.84
N LYS A 81 -10.16 -17.86 -2.62
CA LYS A 81 -9.02 -17.83 -1.69
C LYS A 81 -7.72 -18.26 -2.36
N LYS A 82 -7.71 -19.46 -2.93
CA LYS A 82 -6.53 -20.03 -3.58
C LYS A 82 -6.06 -19.19 -4.76
N THR A 83 -6.99 -18.60 -5.52
CA THR A 83 -6.65 -17.75 -6.66
C THR A 83 -5.97 -16.46 -6.20
N ILE A 84 -6.54 -15.76 -5.22
CA ILE A 84 -5.98 -14.52 -4.69
C ILE A 84 -4.62 -14.79 -4.02
N GLU A 85 -4.51 -15.82 -3.20
CA GLU A 85 -3.24 -16.20 -2.56
C GLU A 85 -2.16 -16.54 -3.58
N ARG A 86 -2.52 -17.27 -4.64
CA ARG A 86 -1.58 -17.60 -5.73
C ARG A 86 -1.12 -16.35 -6.48
N MET A 87 -2.02 -15.45 -6.84
CA MET A 87 -1.68 -14.21 -7.56
C MET A 87 -0.77 -13.29 -6.74
N ASN A 88 -0.84 -13.39 -5.41
CA ASN A 88 0.00 -12.61 -4.50
C ASN A 88 1.19 -13.42 -3.96
N LYS A 89 1.38 -14.67 -4.42
CA LYS A 89 2.43 -15.55 -3.93
C LYS A 89 3.79 -14.96 -4.31
N ALA A 90 4.65 -14.80 -3.30
CA ALA A 90 6.00 -14.27 -3.42
C ALA A 90 6.10 -12.81 -3.90
N GLY A 91 5.01 -12.04 -3.87
CA GLY A 91 5.06 -10.60 -4.13
C GLY A 91 6.13 -9.94 -3.27
N ARG A 92 7.00 -9.12 -3.87
CA ARG A 92 8.07 -8.42 -3.14
C ARG A 92 7.78 -6.94 -3.09
N TRP A 93 8.23 -6.31 -2.03
CA TRP A 93 8.12 -4.88 -1.84
C TRP A 93 9.44 -4.29 -1.36
N SER A 94 9.67 -3.03 -1.72
CA SER A 94 10.75 -2.23 -1.15
C SER A 94 10.34 -0.76 -1.11
N VAL A 95 10.94 0.00 -0.19
CA VAL A 95 10.71 1.45 -0.06
C VAL A 95 12.02 2.18 -0.22
N SER A 96 12.03 3.21 -1.06
CA SER A 96 13.14 4.15 -1.20
C SER A 96 12.60 5.58 -1.16
N GLY A 97 12.95 6.31 -0.10
CA GLY A 97 12.35 7.62 0.18
C GLY A 97 10.82 7.51 0.33
N ARG A 98 10.08 8.21 -0.53
CA ARG A 98 8.61 8.17 -0.59
C ARG A 98 8.07 7.26 -1.69
N LYS A 99 8.90 6.40 -2.29
CA LYS A 99 8.47 5.48 -3.34
C LYS A 99 8.38 4.07 -2.78
N LEU A 100 7.24 3.44 -3.00
CA LEU A 100 7.03 2.01 -2.78
C LEU A 100 7.11 1.30 -4.12
N ARG A 101 7.95 0.27 -4.21
CA ARG A 101 8.02 -0.61 -5.36
C ARG A 101 7.35 -1.93 -5.05
N ILE A 102 6.52 -2.43 -5.97
CA ILE A 102 5.94 -3.77 -5.93
C ILE A 102 6.48 -4.56 -7.13
N VAL A 103 7.02 -5.74 -6.84
CA VAL A 103 7.53 -6.68 -7.84
C VAL A 103 6.58 -7.86 -7.93
N VAL A 104 6.08 -8.08 -9.15
CA VAL A 104 5.17 -9.19 -9.46
C VAL A 104 6.01 -10.39 -9.94
N PRO A 105 6.09 -11.49 -9.18
CA PRO A 105 7.07 -12.56 -9.46
C PRO A 105 6.81 -13.32 -10.76
N ASP A 106 5.53 -13.54 -11.09
CA ASP A 106 5.13 -14.29 -12.29
C ASP A 106 5.09 -13.42 -13.57
N LYS A 107 5.38 -12.12 -13.43
CA LYS A 107 5.36 -11.13 -14.53
C LYS A 107 4.03 -11.08 -15.28
N SER A 108 2.94 -11.51 -14.65
CA SER A 108 1.58 -11.32 -15.17
C SER A 108 1.21 -9.85 -15.32
N LEU A 109 1.83 -8.99 -14.52
CA LEU A 109 1.83 -7.54 -14.65
C LEU A 109 3.27 -7.01 -14.56
N PRO A 110 3.57 -5.85 -15.17
CA PRO A 110 4.80 -5.13 -14.92
C PRO A 110 4.97 -4.78 -13.44
N ASP A 111 6.23 -4.62 -13.01
CA ASP A 111 6.52 -4.04 -11.70
C ASP A 111 5.99 -2.59 -11.65
N SER A 112 5.56 -2.17 -10.47
CA SER A 112 4.91 -0.87 -10.26
C SER A 112 5.56 -0.07 -9.15
N ASP A 113 5.70 1.24 -9.39
CA ASP A 113 6.17 2.20 -8.42
C ASP A 113 5.01 3.14 -8.02
N TYR A 114 4.83 3.32 -6.71
CA TYR A 114 3.80 4.15 -6.09
C TYR A 114 4.43 5.27 -5.28
N ASP A 115 3.80 6.43 -5.23
CA ASP A 115 4.03 7.38 -4.15
C ASP A 115 3.40 6.83 -2.86
N LEU A 116 4.23 6.72 -1.83
CA LEU A 116 3.89 6.18 -0.53
C LEU A 116 3.76 7.31 0.48
N THR A 117 2.63 7.33 1.18
CA THR A 117 2.44 8.15 2.37
C THR A 117 2.05 7.25 3.54
N LEU A 118 2.78 7.37 4.64
CA LEU A 118 2.45 6.78 5.94
C LEU A 118 2.11 7.91 6.89
N SER A 119 0.96 7.81 7.56
CA SER A 119 0.55 8.76 8.60
C SER A 119 -0.29 8.04 9.64
N GLY A 120 0.29 7.87 10.84
CA GLY A 120 -0.34 7.14 11.94
C GLY A 120 -0.60 5.69 11.54
N ASN A 121 -1.87 5.28 11.59
CA ASN A 121 -2.30 3.95 11.19
C ASN A 121 -2.77 3.87 9.74
N THR A 122 -2.48 4.88 8.91
CA THR A 122 -2.89 4.91 7.50
C THR A 122 -1.69 4.80 6.58
N MET A 123 -1.80 3.89 5.60
CA MET A 123 -0.89 3.79 4.47
C MET A 123 -1.65 4.11 3.19
N THR A 124 -1.13 5.04 2.39
CA THR A 124 -1.69 5.42 1.10
C THR A 124 -0.68 5.12 0.02
N TRP A 125 -1.12 4.37 -0.99
CA TRP A 125 -0.40 4.14 -2.23
C TRP A 125 -1.06 4.97 -3.31
N ASP A 126 -0.24 5.70 -4.03
CA ASP A 126 -0.69 6.60 -5.07
C ASP A 126 0.03 6.25 -6.38
N PHE A 127 -0.75 5.77 -7.33
CA PHE A 127 -0.28 5.31 -8.62
C PHE A 127 -0.65 6.33 -9.70
N ASP A 128 0.36 6.93 -10.32
CA ASP A 128 0.21 7.75 -11.51
C ASP A 128 0.47 6.91 -12.76
N TYR A 129 -0.55 6.79 -13.62
CA TYR A 129 -0.45 6.03 -14.87
C TYR A 129 0.48 6.71 -15.89
N ALA A 130 0.62 8.04 -15.86
CA ALA A 130 1.54 8.75 -16.75
C ALA A 130 3.01 8.47 -16.38
N ALA A 131 3.30 8.30 -15.09
CA ALA A 131 4.61 7.91 -14.60
C ALA A 131 4.94 6.42 -14.81
N ASN A 132 3.94 5.60 -15.17
CA ASN A 132 4.07 4.16 -15.34
C ASN A 132 3.42 3.67 -16.66
N PRO A 133 3.91 4.12 -17.83
CA PRO A 133 3.29 3.87 -19.13
C PRO A 133 3.26 2.38 -19.54
N GLN A 134 4.06 1.53 -18.89
CA GLN A 134 4.08 0.08 -19.11
C GLN A 134 2.84 -0.62 -18.56
N MET A 135 2.14 -0.02 -17.59
CA MET A 135 1.01 -0.66 -16.93
C MET A 135 -0.23 -0.65 -17.82
N PRO A 136 -0.93 -1.79 -17.98
CA PRO A 136 -2.19 -1.84 -18.72
C PRO A 136 -3.21 -0.83 -18.18
N ASN A 137 -3.72 0.03 -19.06
CA ASN A 137 -4.65 1.11 -18.70
C ASN A 137 -5.77 1.27 -19.74
N PRO A 138 -6.68 0.27 -19.87
CA PRO A 138 -7.72 0.29 -20.89
C PRO A 138 -8.71 1.45 -20.74
N THR A 139 -8.93 1.91 -19.50
CA THR A 139 -9.84 3.03 -19.19
C THR A 139 -9.18 4.40 -19.33
N LYS A 140 -7.87 4.44 -19.66
CA LYS A 140 -7.06 5.67 -19.69
C LYS A 140 -7.17 6.47 -18.39
N ALA A 141 -7.25 5.77 -17.26
CA ALA A 141 -7.28 6.39 -15.95
C ALA A 141 -6.01 7.23 -15.73
N LYS A 142 -6.16 8.33 -14.99
CA LYS A 142 -5.04 9.19 -14.60
C LYS A 142 -4.32 8.63 -13.39
N ARG A 143 -5.08 8.17 -12.41
CA ARG A 143 -4.55 7.88 -11.07
C ARG A 143 -5.34 6.78 -10.37
N LEU A 144 -4.65 5.94 -9.61
CA LEU A 144 -5.27 4.97 -8.70
C LEU A 144 -4.71 5.20 -7.29
N VAL A 145 -5.57 5.49 -6.33
CA VAL A 145 -5.20 5.65 -4.92
C VAL A 145 -5.75 4.50 -4.11
N ILE A 146 -4.88 3.77 -3.43
CA ILE A 146 -5.24 2.66 -2.54
C ILE A 146 -4.93 3.07 -1.12
N LYS A 147 -5.91 2.96 -0.22
CA LYS A 147 -5.72 3.26 1.20
C LYS A 147 -5.82 1.98 2.03
N TYR A 148 -4.98 1.92 3.04
CA TYR A 148 -4.96 0.87 4.02
C TYR A 148 -4.99 1.45 5.44
N THR A 149 -5.60 0.70 6.35
CA THR A 149 -5.54 0.95 7.79
C THR A 149 -4.81 -0.20 8.47
N ARG A 150 -3.88 0.13 9.36
CA ARG A 150 -3.12 -0.84 10.14
C ARG A 150 -4.05 -1.56 11.13
N LEU A 151 -3.86 -2.86 11.29
CA LEU A 151 -4.54 -3.68 12.30
C LEU A 151 -3.75 -3.74 13.60
#